data_AF-A0AB38NXG7-F1
#
_entry.id   AF-A0AB38NXG7-F1
#
_cell.length_a   1.000
_cell.length_b   1.000
_cell.length_c   1.000
_cell.angle_alpha   90.00
_cell.angle_beta   90.00
_cell.angle_gamma   90.00
#
_symmetry.space_group_name_H-M   'P 1'
#
loop_
_entity.id
_entity.type
_entity.pdbx_description
1 polymer ?
#
loop_
_entity_poly.entity_id
_entity_poly.type
_entity_poly.pdbx_seq_one_letter_code
_entity_poly.pdbx_strand_id
1 'polypeptide(L)'
;MGTIGLACVAYTSVPPVGSSTVMEVIKTVFLCLGGIGVIMPLYVNATSVVEGRIINKIENTFYLIEKWDDPHLFSARKLTRDIGDKRDSICDKELIEKIKSDEELKQSVILVANYFEQVRFSLNNDRIDKIQFKSTLGTVIIKIIDRFMPYFNTLDKQHQADLIQLKELLK
;
A
#
# COMPACT_ATOMS: atom_id res chain seq x y z
N MET A 1 19.64 33.77 -5.62
CA MET A 1 19.04 35.04 -6.07
C MET A 1 18.57 35.92 -4.90
N GLY A 2 17.73 35.42 -3.98
CA GLY A 2 17.20 36.24 -2.86
C GLY A 2 18.25 36.78 -1.88
N THR A 3 19.26 35.98 -1.53
CA THR A 3 20.33 36.38 -0.59
C THR A 3 21.23 37.49 -1.14
N ILE A 4 21.58 37.41 -2.42
CA ILE A 4 22.36 38.43 -3.14
C ILE A 4 21.52 39.70 -3.30
N GLY A 5 20.22 39.58 -3.62
CA GLY A 5 19.32 40.71 -3.70
C GLY A 5 19.17 41.45 -2.36
N LEU A 6 19.00 40.73 -1.25
CA LEU A 6 18.93 41.32 0.09
C LEU A 6 20.26 41.95 0.53
N ALA A 7 21.39 41.36 0.14
CA ALA A 7 22.71 41.95 0.37
C ALA A 7 22.90 43.26 -0.43
N CYS A 8 22.45 43.31 -1.69
CA CYS A 8 22.45 44.55 -2.48
C CYS A 8 21.56 45.63 -1.85
N VAL A 9 20.35 45.27 -1.39
CA VAL A 9 19.45 46.20 -0.70
C VAL A 9 20.11 46.73 0.57
N ALA A 10 20.68 45.86 1.42
CA ALA A 10 21.40 46.25 2.62
C ALA A 10 22.61 47.16 2.34
N TYR A 11 23.30 46.96 1.21
CA TYR A 11 24.43 47.80 0.80
C TYR A 11 24.01 49.21 0.37
N THR A 12 22.84 49.34 -0.26
CA THR A 12 22.29 50.64 -0.71
C THR A 12 21.47 51.37 0.35
N SER A 13 21.25 50.75 1.51
CA SER A 13 20.44 51.29 2.62
C SER A 13 21.27 52.20 3.52
N VAL A 14 20.63 53.25 4.08
CA VAL A 14 21.26 54.08 5.12
C VAL A 14 21.44 53.22 6.39
N PRO A 15 22.67 53.06 6.93
CA PRO A 15 22.89 52.21 8.09
C PRO A 15 22.32 52.84 9.37
N PRO A 16 21.88 52.02 10.34
CA PRO A 16 21.45 52.50 11.66
C PRO A 16 22.58 53.24 12.39
N VAL A 17 22.23 54.17 13.28
CA VAL A 17 23.20 54.91 14.10
C VAL A 17 24.04 53.92 14.94
N GLY A 18 25.35 53.92 14.73
CA GLY A 18 26.28 53.01 15.40
C GLY A 18 26.64 51.73 14.62
N SER A 19 26.18 51.57 13.37
CA SER A 19 26.56 50.45 12.48
C SER A 19 27.13 50.95 11.15
N SER A 20 27.94 50.12 10.49
CA SER A 20 28.45 50.39 9.14
C SER A 20 27.67 49.59 8.09
N THR A 21 27.58 50.12 6.87
CA THR A 21 26.92 49.45 5.74
C THR A 21 27.49 48.04 5.50
N VAL A 22 28.80 47.86 5.64
CA VAL A 22 29.47 46.55 5.50
C VAL A 22 29.01 45.58 6.59
N MET A 23 28.86 46.05 7.83
CA MET A 23 28.40 45.23 8.94
C MET A 23 26.95 44.76 8.74
N GLU A 24 26.06 45.61 8.25
CA GLU A 24 24.66 45.24 7.97
C GLU A 24 24.54 44.26 6.80
N VAL A 25 25.39 44.38 5.77
CA VAL A 25 25.46 43.39 4.68
C VAL A 25 25.90 42.02 5.22
N ILE A 26 26.94 41.97 6.06
CA ILE A 26 27.42 40.72 6.68
C ILE A 26 26.31 40.07 7.51
N LYS A 27 25.64 40.83 8.39
CA LYS A 27 24.50 40.31 9.18
C LYS A 27 23.39 39.75 8.29
N THR A 28 23.04 40.46 7.21
CA THR A 28 21.99 40.04 6.28
C THR A 28 22.36 38.74 5.57
N VAL A 29 23.61 38.60 5.14
CA VAL A 29 24.11 37.37 4.51
C VAL A 29 24.09 36.21 5.50
N PHE A 30 24.62 36.39 6.72
CA PHE A 30 24.62 35.34 7.74
C PHE A 30 23.20 34.95 8.20
N LEU A 31 22.28 35.91 8.31
CA LEU A 31 20.87 35.65 8.59
C LEU A 31 20.23 34.79 7.51
N CYS A 32 20.50 35.10 6.24
CA CYS A 32 20.02 34.31 5.12
C CYS A 32 20.63 32.90 5.09
N LEU A 33 21.94 32.77 5.35
CA LEU A 33 22.62 31.47 5.45
C LEU A 33 22.06 30.63 6.59
N GLY A 34 21.78 31.24 7.74
CA GLY A 34 21.09 30.59 8.86
C GLY A 34 19.70 30.10 8.48
N GLY A 35 18.93 30.91 7.74
CA GLY A 35 17.63 30.52 7.19
C GLY A 35 17.71 29.33 6.22
N ILE A 36 18.70 29.32 5.31
CA ILE A 36 18.97 28.19 4.42
C ILE A 36 19.33 26.93 5.23
N GLY A 37 20.09 27.08 6.31
CA GLY A 37 20.45 25.99 7.22
C GLY A 37 19.25 25.31 7.88
N VAL A 38 18.10 25.96 7.97
CA VAL A 38 16.84 25.37 8.48
C VAL A 38 15.97 24.83 7.34
N ILE A 39 15.85 25.58 6.24
CA ILE A 39 15.00 25.21 5.11
C ILE A 39 15.53 23.97 4.39
N MET A 40 16.85 23.86 4.21
CA MET A 40 17.46 22.77 3.46
C MET A 40 17.22 21.41 4.13
N PRO A 41 17.45 21.21 5.44
CA PRO A 41 17.12 19.96 6.11
C PRO A 41 15.62 19.63 6.08
N LEU A 42 14.74 20.63 6.22
CA LEU A 42 13.29 20.42 6.13
C LEU A 42 12.88 19.90 4.76
N TYR A 43 13.44 20.49 3.70
CA TYR A 43 13.21 20.06 2.32
C TYR A 43 13.70 18.63 2.10
N VAL A 44 14.96 18.33 2.46
CA VAL A 44 15.53 16.98 2.33
C VAL A 44 14.73 15.94 3.12
N ASN A 45 14.29 16.28 4.34
CA ASN A 45 13.48 15.37 5.13
C ASN A 45 12.10 15.13 4.50
N ALA A 46 11.47 16.17 3.98
CA ALA A 46 10.19 16.05 3.27
C ALA A 46 10.31 15.15 2.03
N THR A 47 11.38 15.30 1.23
CA THR A 47 11.62 14.43 0.06
C THR A 47 11.89 12.99 0.49
N SER A 48 12.71 12.78 1.53
CA SER A 48 13.00 11.44 2.05
C SER A 48 11.75 10.72 2.58
N VAL A 49 10.81 11.44 3.21
CA VAL A 49 9.55 10.86 3.67
C VAL A 49 8.67 10.43 2.49
N VAL A 50 8.62 11.24 1.42
CA VAL A 50 7.86 10.90 0.21
C VAL A 50 8.48 9.71 -0.50
N GLU A 51 9.79 9.71 -0.71
CA GLU A 51 10.54 8.59 -1.30
C GLU A 51 10.37 7.31 -0.48
N GLY A 52 10.46 7.41 0.85
CA GLY A 52 10.24 6.30 1.76
C GLY A 52 8.83 5.72 1.64
N ARG A 53 7.80 6.54 1.44
CA ARG A 53 6.42 6.03 1.19
C ARG A 53 6.33 5.26 -0.13
N ILE A 54 6.97 5.74 -1.19
CA ILE A 54 6.98 5.06 -2.49
C ILE A 54 7.70 3.71 -2.38
N ILE A 55 8.88 3.68 -1.76
CA ILE A 55 9.64 2.45 -1.54
C ILE A 55 8.82 1.47 -0.69
N ASN A 56 8.25 1.93 0.43
CA ASN A 56 7.42 1.09 1.28
C ASN A 56 6.21 0.52 0.54
N LYS A 57 5.61 1.28 -0.38
CA LYS A 57 4.48 0.81 -1.20
C LYS A 57 4.91 -0.35 -2.10
N ILE A 58 6.09 -0.24 -2.72
CA ILE A 58 6.67 -1.29 -3.55
C ILE A 58 7.01 -2.53 -2.70
N GLU A 59 7.72 -2.34 -1.58
CA GLU A 59 8.11 -3.42 -0.67
C GLU A 59 6.88 -4.15 -0.09
N ASN A 60 5.84 -3.42 0.33
CA ASN A 60 4.60 -4.03 0.79
C ASN A 60 3.90 -4.83 -0.32
N THR A 61 4.01 -4.38 -1.58
CA THR A 61 3.45 -5.08 -2.73
C THR A 61 4.17 -6.41 -2.96
N PHE A 62 5.50 -6.37 -2.97
CA PHE A 62 6.32 -7.59 -3.05
C PHE A 62 6.05 -8.53 -1.89
N TYR A 63 5.99 -8.02 -0.66
CA TYR A 63 5.69 -8.82 0.52
C TYR A 63 4.35 -9.55 0.42
N LEU A 64 3.29 -8.90 -0.05
CA LEU A 64 2.00 -9.58 -0.23
C LEU A 64 2.02 -10.63 -1.34
N ILE A 65 2.80 -10.40 -2.40
CA ILE A 65 3.00 -11.38 -3.47
C ILE A 65 3.79 -12.58 -2.95
N GLU A 66 4.90 -12.35 -2.25
CA GLU A 66 5.71 -13.42 -1.65
C GLU A 66 4.90 -14.23 -0.62
N LYS A 67 4.11 -13.55 0.21
CA LYS A 67 3.24 -14.21 1.19
C LYS A 67 2.23 -15.14 0.54
N TRP A 68 1.79 -14.88 -0.71
CA TRP A 68 0.93 -15.81 -1.44
C TRP A 68 1.57 -17.17 -1.66
N ASP A 69 2.90 -17.21 -1.73
CA ASP A 69 3.72 -18.40 -1.90
C ASP A 69 4.25 -19.00 -0.59
N ASP A 70 3.80 -18.48 0.57
CA ASP A 70 4.06 -19.09 1.87
C ASP A 70 3.60 -20.56 1.91
N PRO A 71 4.35 -21.49 2.53
CA PRO A 71 4.02 -22.91 2.54
C PRO A 71 2.60 -23.25 3.01
N HIS A 72 2.05 -22.51 3.98
CA HIS A 72 0.69 -22.74 4.48
C HIS A 72 -0.35 -22.31 3.45
N LEU A 73 -0.18 -21.13 2.84
CA LEU A 73 -1.06 -20.66 1.78
C LEU A 73 -0.93 -21.51 0.51
N PHE A 74 0.27 -21.95 0.15
CA PHE A 74 0.47 -22.88 -0.96
C PHE A 74 -0.27 -24.20 -0.75
N SER A 75 -0.19 -24.77 0.45
CA SER A 75 -0.89 -26.01 0.81
C SER A 75 -2.42 -25.83 0.75
N ALA A 76 -2.94 -24.74 1.31
CA ALA A 76 -4.36 -24.41 1.22
C ALA A 76 -4.81 -24.21 -0.24
N ARG A 77 -4.00 -23.54 -1.07
CA ARG A 77 -4.28 -23.37 -2.49
C ARG A 77 -4.36 -24.69 -3.24
N LYS A 78 -3.47 -25.64 -2.94
CA LYS A 78 -3.49 -26.97 -3.57
C LYS A 78 -4.85 -27.66 -3.35
N LEU A 79 -5.32 -27.67 -2.11
CA LEU A 79 -6.64 -28.23 -1.76
C LEU A 79 -7.78 -27.49 -2.45
N THR A 80 -7.70 -26.15 -2.51
CA THR A 80 -8.72 -25.37 -3.22
C THR A 80 -8.69 -25.58 -4.75
N ARG A 81 -7.54 -25.94 -5.33
CA ARG A 81 -7.37 -26.21 -6.77
C ARG A 81 -8.03 -27.52 -7.17
N ASP A 82 -7.86 -28.56 -6.36
CA ASP A 82 -8.49 -29.87 -6.60
C ASP A 82 -10.03 -29.79 -6.65
N ILE A 83 -10.62 -28.83 -5.90
CA ILE A 83 -12.04 -28.51 -5.99
C ILE A 83 -12.37 -27.71 -7.27
N GLY A 84 -11.46 -26.84 -7.70
CA GLY A 84 -11.58 -26.09 -8.94
C GLY A 84 -11.67 -26.98 -10.16
N ASP A 85 -10.81 -27.99 -10.24
CA ASP A 85 -10.78 -28.95 -11.36
C ASP A 85 -12.06 -29.80 -11.44
N LYS A 86 -12.76 -29.95 -10.31
CA LYS A 86 -14.03 -30.69 -10.21
C LYS A 86 -15.25 -29.79 -10.26
N ARG A 87 -15.07 -28.46 -10.36
CA ARG A 87 -16.16 -27.47 -10.17
C ARG A 87 -17.28 -27.62 -11.18
N ASP A 88 -16.95 -27.92 -12.44
CA ASP A 88 -17.94 -28.11 -13.51
C ASP A 88 -18.80 -29.36 -13.31
N SER A 89 -18.35 -30.28 -12.45
CA SER A 89 -19.02 -31.55 -12.16
C SER A 89 -19.80 -31.55 -10.83
N ILE A 90 -19.72 -30.47 -10.04
CA ILE A 90 -20.41 -30.37 -8.74
C ILE A 90 -21.32 -29.16 -8.68
N CYS A 91 -22.52 -29.34 -8.15
CA CYS A 91 -23.43 -28.22 -7.93
C CYS A 91 -23.06 -27.42 -6.67
N ASP A 92 -23.61 -26.21 -6.53
CA ASP A 92 -23.29 -25.30 -5.42
C ASP A 92 -23.62 -25.89 -4.04
N LYS A 93 -24.68 -26.70 -3.95
CA LYS A 93 -25.07 -27.37 -2.69
C LYS A 93 -24.04 -28.43 -2.29
N GLU A 94 -23.62 -29.26 -3.24
CA GLU A 94 -22.58 -30.28 -3.01
C GLU A 94 -21.24 -29.65 -2.63
N LEU A 95 -20.87 -28.52 -3.23
CA LEU A 95 -19.69 -27.76 -2.86
C LEU A 95 -19.75 -27.33 -1.39
N ILE A 96 -20.87 -26.76 -0.96
CA ILE A 96 -21.06 -26.29 0.42
C ILE A 96 -21.01 -27.46 1.39
N GLU A 97 -21.70 -28.57 1.09
CA GLU A 97 -21.70 -29.77 1.93
C GLU A 97 -20.29 -30.33 2.06
N LYS A 98 -19.54 -30.43 0.95
CA LYS A 98 -18.17 -30.93 0.95
C LYS A 98 -17.24 -30.07 1.80
N ILE A 99 -17.33 -28.74 1.67
CA ILE A 99 -16.53 -27.82 2.50
C ILE A 99 -16.91 -27.96 3.97
N LYS A 100 -18.19 -28.15 4.30
CA LYS A 100 -18.62 -28.31 5.70
C LYS A 100 -18.25 -29.67 6.30
N SER A 101 -18.18 -30.72 5.48
CA SER A 101 -17.84 -32.08 5.93
C SER A 101 -16.34 -32.32 6.07
N ASP A 102 -15.52 -31.57 5.34
CA ASP A 102 -14.07 -31.70 5.32
C ASP A 102 -13.43 -30.51 6.04
N GLU A 103 -13.04 -30.71 7.30
CA GLU A 103 -12.46 -29.65 8.13
C GLU A 103 -11.13 -29.13 7.59
N GLU A 104 -10.32 -29.96 6.91
CA GLU A 104 -9.06 -29.52 6.30
C GLU A 104 -9.32 -28.58 5.11
N LEU A 105 -10.28 -28.95 4.26
CA LEU A 105 -10.71 -28.09 3.14
C LEU A 105 -11.33 -26.79 3.64
N LYS A 106 -12.18 -26.85 4.67
CA LYS A 106 -12.78 -25.67 5.30
C LYS A 106 -11.74 -24.71 5.82
N GLN A 107 -10.76 -25.20 6.57
CA GLN A 107 -9.66 -24.40 7.10
C GLN A 107 -8.83 -23.79 5.96
N SER A 108 -8.61 -24.54 4.88
CA SER A 108 -7.90 -24.04 3.70
C SER A 108 -8.64 -22.89 3.02
N VAL A 109 -9.96 -23.01 2.83
CA VAL A 109 -10.79 -21.95 2.24
C VAL A 109 -10.79 -20.71 3.14
N ILE A 110 -10.89 -20.88 4.46
CA ILE A 110 -10.84 -19.77 5.42
C ILE A 110 -9.46 -19.10 5.41
N LEU A 111 -8.37 -19.86 5.38
CA LEU A 111 -7.01 -19.30 5.36
C LEU A 111 -6.77 -18.44 4.11
N VAL A 112 -7.24 -18.90 2.95
CA VAL A 112 -7.17 -18.13 1.71
C VAL A 112 -8.05 -16.87 1.79
N ALA A 113 -9.25 -16.95 2.37
CA ALA A 113 -10.11 -15.79 2.59
C ALA A 113 -9.47 -14.74 3.53
N ASN A 114 -8.78 -15.17 4.57
CA ASN A 114 -8.05 -14.28 5.48
C ASN A 114 -6.92 -13.53 4.76
N TYR A 115 -6.21 -14.20 3.85
CA TYR A 115 -5.23 -13.54 3.01
C TYR A 115 -5.89 -12.49 2.08
N PHE A 116 -7.05 -12.80 1.50
CA PHE A 116 -7.81 -11.85 0.68
C PHE A 116 -8.25 -10.63 1.47
N GLU A 117 -8.68 -10.79 2.72
CA GLU A 117 -9.00 -9.68 3.60
C GLU A 117 -7.78 -8.77 3.83
N GLN A 118 -6.60 -9.35 4.08
CA GLN A 118 -5.35 -8.59 4.22
C GLN A 118 -5.01 -7.79 2.94
N VAL A 119 -5.20 -8.39 1.76
CA VAL A 119 -5.02 -7.72 0.47
C VAL A 119 -6.00 -6.55 0.32
N ARG A 120 -7.29 -6.78 0.61
CA ARG A 120 -8.33 -5.75 0.55
C ARG A 120 -8.00 -4.57 1.45
N PHE A 121 -7.61 -4.81 2.70
CA PHE A 121 -7.19 -3.75 3.61
C PHE A 121 -5.99 -2.98 3.07
N SER A 122 -5.02 -3.67 2.48
CA SER A 122 -3.83 -3.03 1.92
C SER A 122 -4.15 -2.16 0.71
N LEU A 123 -5.06 -2.60 -0.16
CA LEU A 123 -5.55 -1.82 -1.30
C LEU A 123 -6.37 -0.60 -0.87
N ASN A 124 -7.30 -0.78 0.07
CA ASN A 124 -8.16 0.31 0.57
C ASN A 124 -7.36 1.43 1.23
N ASN A 125 -6.24 1.11 1.87
CA ASN A 125 -5.39 2.08 2.56
C ASN A 125 -4.19 2.57 1.73
N ASP A 126 -4.19 2.32 0.41
CA ASP A 126 -3.12 2.70 -0.51
C ASP A 126 -1.71 2.24 -0.09
N ARG A 127 -1.62 1.12 0.63
CA ARG A 127 -0.36 0.59 1.18
C ARG A 127 0.47 -0.17 0.14
N ILE A 128 -0.14 -0.55 -0.98
CA ILE A 128 0.47 -1.32 -2.06
C ILE A 128 0.16 -0.71 -3.42
N ASP A 129 1.01 -1.01 -4.40
CA ASP A 129 0.77 -0.66 -5.80
C ASP A 129 -0.35 -1.56 -6.36
N LYS A 130 -1.52 -0.98 -6.52
CA LYS A 130 -2.71 -1.65 -7.05
C LYS A 130 -2.48 -2.23 -8.45
N ILE A 131 -1.77 -1.51 -9.32
CA ILE A 131 -1.58 -1.88 -10.72
C ILE A 131 -0.66 -3.11 -10.79
N GLN A 132 0.47 -3.05 -10.09
CA GLN A 132 1.44 -4.14 -10.04
C GLN A 132 0.87 -5.38 -9.34
N PHE A 133 0.11 -5.19 -8.25
CA PHE A 133 -0.51 -6.33 -7.57
C PHE A 133 -1.57 -7.00 -8.45
N LYS A 134 -2.42 -6.20 -9.12
CA LYS A 134 -3.46 -6.69 -10.01
C LYS A 134 -2.89 -7.47 -11.20
N SER A 135 -1.82 -6.98 -11.83
CA SER A 135 -1.21 -7.67 -12.97
C SER A 135 -0.65 -9.05 -12.59
N THR A 136 -0.15 -9.21 -11.36
CA THR A 136 0.41 -10.48 -10.88
C THR A 136 -0.66 -11.45 -10.37
N LEU A 137 -1.54 -11.02 -9.45
CA LEU A 137 -2.44 -11.93 -8.71
C LEU A 137 -3.93 -11.66 -8.92
N GLY A 138 -4.32 -10.53 -9.53
CA GLY A 138 -5.72 -10.10 -9.63
C GLY A 138 -6.64 -11.18 -10.22
N THR A 139 -6.30 -11.70 -11.39
CA THR A 139 -7.09 -12.75 -12.06
C THR A 139 -7.21 -14.03 -11.23
N VAL A 140 -6.14 -14.43 -10.52
CA VAL A 140 -6.12 -15.64 -9.70
C VAL A 140 -7.05 -15.50 -8.51
N ILE A 141 -6.96 -14.37 -7.80
CA ILE A 141 -7.80 -14.07 -6.65
C ILE A 141 -9.27 -14.03 -7.07
N ILE A 142 -9.61 -13.34 -8.16
CA ILE A 142 -10.99 -13.26 -8.66
C ILE A 142 -11.55 -14.66 -8.95
N LYS A 143 -10.79 -15.53 -9.62
CA LYS A 143 -11.23 -16.89 -9.91
C LYS A 143 -11.50 -17.72 -8.66
N ILE A 144 -10.69 -17.56 -7.61
CA ILE A 144 -10.88 -18.26 -6.34
C ILE A 144 -12.12 -17.73 -5.62
N ILE A 145 -12.30 -16.41 -5.56
CA ILE A 145 -13.50 -15.79 -4.99
C ILE A 145 -14.75 -16.33 -5.69
N ASP A 146 -14.77 -16.31 -7.03
CA ASP A 146 -15.92 -16.77 -7.81
C ASP A 146 -16.22 -18.26 -7.59
N ARG A 147 -15.18 -19.10 -7.45
CA ARG A 147 -15.31 -20.53 -7.18
C ARG A 147 -16.00 -20.81 -5.85
N PHE A 148 -15.62 -20.10 -4.80
CA PHE A 148 -16.08 -20.34 -3.42
C PHE A 148 -17.17 -19.38 -2.95
N MET A 149 -17.60 -18.44 -3.80
CA MET A 149 -18.69 -17.51 -3.49
C MET A 149 -19.97 -18.20 -2.97
N PRO A 150 -20.41 -19.37 -3.49
CA PRO A 150 -21.57 -20.06 -2.93
C PRO A 150 -21.42 -20.42 -1.46
N TYR A 151 -20.21 -20.82 -1.03
CA TYR A 151 -19.92 -21.09 0.38
C TYR A 151 -19.89 -19.79 1.20
N PHE A 152 -19.23 -18.75 0.72
CA PHE A 152 -19.16 -17.45 1.42
C PHE A 152 -20.55 -16.80 1.57
N ASN A 153 -21.47 -17.04 0.63
CA ASN A 153 -22.87 -16.59 0.75
C ASN A 153 -23.63 -17.25 1.92
N THR A 154 -23.12 -18.36 2.48
CA THR A 154 -23.69 -18.99 3.68
C THR A 154 -23.14 -18.41 4.98
N LEU A 155 -22.12 -17.56 4.91
CA LEU A 155 -21.51 -16.89 6.06
C LEU A 155 -22.18 -15.52 6.29
N ASP A 156 -21.59 -14.73 7.19
CA ASP A 156 -22.05 -13.39 7.51
C ASP A 156 -22.01 -12.44 6.29
N LYS A 157 -22.94 -11.48 6.25
CA LYS A 157 -23.08 -10.52 5.15
C LYS A 157 -21.84 -9.62 4.96
N GLN A 158 -21.11 -9.34 6.03
CA GLN A 158 -19.89 -8.54 5.97
C GLN A 158 -18.79 -9.27 5.18
N HIS A 159 -18.62 -10.58 5.41
CA HIS A 159 -17.65 -11.38 4.65
C HIS A 159 -17.95 -11.38 3.15
N GLN A 160 -19.23 -11.48 2.81
CA GLN A 160 -19.68 -11.40 1.43
C GLN A 160 -19.35 -10.03 0.80
N ALA A 161 -19.68 -8.95 1.51
CA ALA A 161 -19.43 -7.59 1.05
C ALA A 161 -17.92 -7.31 0.87
N ASP A 162 -17.09 -7.80 1.79
CA ASP A 162 -15.64 -7.62 1.77
C ASP A 162 -15.00 -8.31 0.55
N LEU A 163 -15.45 -9.52 0.20
CA LEU A 163 -14.98 -10.23 -1.00
C LEU A 163 -15.46 -9.58 -2.30
N ILE A 164 -16.70 -9.08 -2.33
CA ILE A 164 -17.21 -8.33 -3.48
C ILE A 164 -16.41 -7.04 -3.67
N GLN A 165 -16.14 -6.30 -2.60
CA GLN A 165 -15.32 -5.09 -2.66
C GLN A 165 -13.91 -5.40 -3.19
N LEU A 166 -13.27 -6.47 -2.69
CA LEU A 166 -11.97 -6.89 -3.18
C LEU A 166 -12.01 -7.22 -4.69
N LYS A 167 -13.05 -7.92 -5.15
CA LYS A 167 -13.23 -8.22 -6.57
C LYS A 167 -13.31 -6.95 -7.41
N GLU A 168 -14.07 -5.95 -6.97
CA GLU A 168 -14.15 -4.65 -7.66
C GLU A 168 -12.81 -3.89 -7.65
N LEU A 169 -12.03 -3.99 -6.57
CA LEU A 169 -10.69 -3.41 -6.53
C LEU A 169 -9.72 -4.10 -7.50
N LEU A 170 -9.89 -5.39 -7.78
CA LEU A 170 -9.00 -6.18 -8.62
C LEU A 170 -9.44 -6.28 -10.09
N LYS A 171 -10.67 -5.87 -10.42
CA LYS A 171 -11.16 -5.75 -11.81
C LYS A 171 -10.43 -4.67 -12.59
#